data_AF-A0A0D0CU45-F1
#
_entry.id   AF-A0A0D0CU45-F1
#
_cell.length_a   1.000
_cell.length_b   1.000
_cell.length_c   1.000
_cell.angle_alpha   90.00
_cell.angle_beta   90.00
_cell.angle_gamma   90.00
#
_symmetry.space_group_name_H-M   'P 1'
#
loop_
_entity.id
_entity.type
_entity.pdbx_description
1 polymer ?
#
loop_
_entity_poly.entity_id
_entity_poly.type
_entity_poly.pdbx_seq_one_letter_code
_entity_poly.pdbx_strand_id
1 'polypeptide(L)'
;MRFFLAFIASIASLSAYILMGVHAGCAVCPSKVAGESLVGHCVDKYGDTICYYPVGIDCYYDSHGKFFSGYTSCPAHVNLINTGCSTPCHQSPLPIS
;
A
#
# COMPACT_ATOMS: atom_id res chain seq x y z
N MET A 1 -22.15 -3.09 -40.34
CA MET A 1 -21.20 -2.11 -39.75
C MET A 1 -21.53 -1.72 -38.30
N ARG A 2 -22.79 -1.77 -37.83
CA ARG A 2 -23.16 -1.38 -36.45
C ARG A 2 -22.64 -2.30 -35.33
N PHE A 3 -22.57 -3.62 -35.54
CA PHE A 3 -22.11 -4.57 -34.52
C PHE A 3 -20.63 -4.43 -34.15
N PHE A 4 -19.78 -4.10 -35.13
CA PHE A 4 -18.34 -3.94 -34.91
C PHE A 4 -18.02 -2.73 -34.02
N LEU A 5 -18.78 -1.63 -34.16
CA LEU A 5 -18.56 -0.42 -33.36
C LEU A 5 -18.95 -0.63 -31.88
N ALA A 6 -20.01 -1.39 -31.61
CA ALA A 6 -20.40 -1.74 -30.24
C ALA A 6 -19.35 -2.63 -29.57
N PHE A 7 -18.77 -3.58 -30.31
CA PHE A 7 -17.73 -4.48 -29.79
C PHE A 7 -16.44 -3.73 -29.45
N ILE A 8 -16.01 -2.80 -30.31
CA ILE A 8 -14.83 -1.94 -30.04
C ILE A 8 -15.07 -1.07 -28.79
N ALA A 9 -16.28 -0.52 -28.62
CA ALA A 9 -16.62 0.27 -27.44
C ALA A 9 -16.59 -0.55 -26.14
N SER A 10 -17.05 -1.80 -26.18
CA SER A 10 -16.98 -2.71 -25.03
C SER A 10 -15.55 -3.11 -24.68
N ILE A 11 -14.69 -3.37 -25.67
CA ILE A 11 -13.27 -3.68 -25.42
C ILE A 11 -12.55 -2.46 -24.84
N ALA A 12 -12.75 -1.27 -25.43
CA ALA A 12 -12.16 -0.03 -24.93
C ALA A 12 -12.60 0.28 -23.49
N SER A 13 -13.84 -0.04 -23.12
CA SER A 13 -14.33 0.11 -21.75
C SER A 13 -13.71 -0.92 -20.79
N LEU A 14 -13.44 -2.16 -21.22
CA LEU A 14 -12.82 -3.20 -20.39
C LEU A 14 -11.32 -2.92 -20.15
N SER A 15 -10.62 -2.38 -21.15
CA SER A 15 -9.20 -2.03 -21.07
C SER A 15 -8.89 -0.98 -20.01
N ALA A 16 -9.85 -0.09 -19.70
CA ALA A 16 -9.66 0.95 -18.70
C ALA A 16 -9.65 0.41 -17.25
N TYR A 17 -10.24 -0.77 -16.99
CA TYR A 17 -10.25 -1.38 -15.66
C TYR A 17 -8.93 -2.11 -15.32
N ILE A 18 -8.07 -2.36 -16.30
CA ILE A 18 -6.79 -3.07 -16.10
C ILE A 18 -5.61 -2.09 -15.97
N LEU A 19 -5.82 -0.78 -16.16
CA LEU A 19 -4.80 0.25 -15.95
C LEU A 19 -4.74 0.82 -14.51
N MET A 20 -5.29 0.11 -13.53
CA MET A 20 -5.13 0.42 -12.09
C MET A 20 -4.15 -0.57 -11.45
N GLY A 21 -3.03 -0.83 -12.10
CA GLY A 21 -2.02 -1.71 -11.55
C GLY A 21 -0.72 -1.54 -12.29
N VAL A 22 0.36 -1.76 -11.54
CA VAL A 22 1.74 -1.88 -12.00
C VAL A 22 2.54 -0.57 -11.86
N HIS A 23 3.34 -0.58 -10.77
CA HIS A 23 4.61 0.13 -10.55
C HIS A 23 4.66 1.35 -9.62
N ALA A 24 3.98 1.30 -8.47
CA ALA A 24 4.49 2.02 -7.29
C ALA A 24 5.20 1.00 -6.39
N GLY A 25 6.51 1.17 -6.18
CA GLY A 25 7.22 0.42 -5.15
C GLY A 25 6.65 0.77 -3.77
N CYS A 26 6.63 -0.18 -2.84
CA CYS A 26 6.24 0.07 -1.46
C CYS A 26 7.44 -0.02 -0.52
N ALA A 27 7.35 0.68 0.60
CA ALA A 27 8.39 0.70 1.60
C ALA A 27 8.50 -0.67 2.30
N VAL A 28 9.73 -1.14 2.53
CA VAL A 28 9.98 -2.35 3.31
C VAL A 28 9.89 -2.01 4.77
N CYS A 29 8.92 -2.59 5.47
CA CYS A 29 8.82 -2.45 6.91
C CYS A 29 10.03 -3.07 7.61
N PRO A 30 10.70 -2.33 8.52
CA PRO A 30 11.74 -2.89 9.36
C PRO A 30 11.24 -4.13 10.12
N SER A 31 12.08 -5.16 10.24
CA SER A 31 11.69 -6.37 10.96
C SER A 31 11.50 -6.13 12.46
N LYS A 32 12.17 -5.10 13.01
CA LYS A 32 12.04 -4.66 14.40
C LYS A 32 12.14 -3.14 14.54
N VAL A 33 11.31 -2.58 15.43
CA VAL A 33 11.34 -1.16 15.83
C VAL A 33 11.11 -1.09 17.34
N ALA A 34 11.87 -0.26 18.05
CA ALA A 34 11.82 -0.15 19.52
C ALA A 34 11.96 -1.47 20.31
N GLY A 35 12.55 -2.52 19.72
CA GLY A 35 12.64 -3.85 20.31
C GLY A 35 11.46 -4.78 19.97
N GLU A 36 10.40 -4.25 19.39
CA GLU A 36 9.20 -4.98 18.98
C GLU A 36 9.31 -5.51 17.56
N SER A 37 8.71 -6.67 17.29
CA SER A 37 8.76 -7.31 15.97
C SER A 37 7.57 -6.88 15.11
N LEU A 38 7.78 -6.77 13.80
CA LEU A 38 6.73 -6.43 12.85
C LEU A 38 5.54 -7.41 12.94
N VAL A 39 4.34 -6.88 13.13
CA VAL A 39 3.08 -7.67 13.16
C VAL A 39 2.45 -7.74 11.78
N GLY A 40 2.49 -6.63 11.04
CA GLY A 40 1.92 -6.56 9.71
C GLY A 40 2.19 -5.23 9.04
N HIS A 41 1.73 -5.11 7.80
CA HIS A 41 1.83 -3.87 7.06
C HIS A 41 0.71 -3.78 6.03
N CYS A 42 0.45 -2.58 5.56
CA CYS A 42 -0.41 -2.33 4.43
C CYS A 42 0.08 -1.14 3.62
N VAL A 43 -0.39 -1.04 2.38
CA VAL A 43 -0.12 0.06 1.47
C VAL A 43 -1.45 0.74 1.16
N ASP A 44 -1.50 2.06 1.26
CA ASP A 44 -2.69 2.82 0.95
C ASP A 44 -2.81 3.11 -0.55
N LYS A 45 -3.89 3.81 -0.94
CA LYS A 45 -4.14 4.18 -2.35
C LYS A 45 -3.15 5.21 -2.92
N TYR A 46 -2.40 5.90 -2.06
CA TYR A 46 -1.37 6.87 -2.44
C TYR A 46 0.01 6.22 -2.58
N GLY A 47 0.15 4.96 -2.18
CA GLY A 47 1.41 4.23 -2.17
C GLY A 47 2.17 4.37 -0.85
N ASP A 48 1.56 4.98 0.16
CA ASP A 48 2.15 5.12 1.48
C ASP A 48 2.04 3.79 2.21
N THR A 49 3.13 3.39 2.87
CA THR A 49 3.21 2.13 3.61
C THR A 49 3.07 2.37 5.10
N ILE A 50 2.17 1.63 5.72
CA ILE A 50 1.93 1.63 7.17
C ILE A 50 2.46 0.31 7.72
N CYS A 51 3.37 0.40 8.68
CA CYS A 51 3.96 -0.75 9.37
C CYS A 51 3.44 -0.81 10.81
N TYR A 52 2.82 -1.92 11.18
CA TYR A 52 2.23 -2.14 12.50
C TYR A 52 3.15 -3.00 13.36
N TYR A 53 3.44 -2.52 14.56
CA TYR A 53 4.15 -3.25 15.59
C TYR A 53 3.25 -3.38 16.83
N PRO A 54 3.55 -4.29 17.76
CA PRO A 54 2.90 -4.36 19.06
C PRO A 54 2.90 -3.01 19.79
N VAL A 55 2.05 -2.90 20.81
CA VAL A 55 2.01 -1.77 21.76
C VAL A 55 1.80 -0.38 21.13
N GLY A 56 1.08 -0.31 20.00
CA GLY A 56 0.68 0.97 19.37
C GLY A 56 1.83 1.70 18.68
N ILE A 57 2.88 0.96 18.31
CA ILE A 57 4.00 1.49 17.54
C ILE A 57 3.65 1.33 16.06
N ASP A 58 3.46 2.45 15.39
CA ASP A 58 3.24 2.50 13.95
C ASP A 58 4.34 3.33 13.28
N CYS A 59 4.78 2.90 12.10
CA CYS A 59 5.68 3.68 11.24
C CYS A 59 5.00 3.95 9.89
N TYR A 60 5.03 5.19 9.44
CA TYR A 60 4.42 5.63 8.19
C TYR A 60 5.51 6.10 7.22
N TYR A 61 5.55 5.46 6.07
CA TYR A 61 6.52 5.70 5.00
C TYR A 61 5.82 6.13 3.74
N ASP A 62 6.38 7.11 3.03
CA ASP A 62 5.88 7.48 1.71
C ASP A 62 6.25 6.44 0.65
N SER A 63 5.75 6.62 -0.56
CA SER A 63 6.09 5.80 -1.74
C SER A 63 7.58 5.80 -2.13
N HIS A 64 8.41 6.64 -1.50
CA HIS A 64 9.86 6.68 -1.69
C HIS A 64 10.62 6.03 -0.51
N GLY A 65 9.90 5.44 0.44
CA GLY A 65 10.48 4.79 1.62
C GLY A 65 10.98 5.78 2.68
N LYS A 66 10.56 7.04 2.62
CA LYS A 66 10.91 8.06 3.61
C LYS A 66 9.88 8.08 4.72
N PHE A 67 10.36 8.04 5.96
CA PHE A 67 9.53 8.21 7.15
C PHE A 67 8.96 9.63 7.21
N PHE A 68 7.65 9.74 7.44
CA PHE A 68 6.99 11.05 7.59
C PHE A 68 6.13 11.17 8.85
N SER A 69 5.72 10.05 9.46
CA SER A 69 4.89 10.04 10.67
C SER A 69 5.04 8.73 11.43
N GLY A 70 4.69 8.71 12.72
CA GLY A 70 4.72 7.53 13.58
C GLY A 70 5.71 7.65 14.73
N TYR A 71 6.18 6.49 15.20
CA TYR A 71 7.05 6.41 16.37
C TYR A 71 8.48 6.91 16.06
N THR A 72 9.16 7.53 17.03
CA THR A 72 10.46 8.19 16.80
C THR A 72 11.63 7.23 16.53
N SER A 73 11.50 5.96 16.91
CA SER A 73 12.51 4.93 16.64
C SER A 73 12.36 4.28 15.26
N CYS A 74 11.36 4.69 14.47
CA CYS A 74 11.23 4.29 13.08
C CYS A 74 12.43 4.83 12.27
N PRO A 75 13.09 4.01 11.45
CA PRO A 75 14.15 4.46 10.55
C PRO A 75 13.69 5.59 9.63
N ALA A 76 14.53 6.60 9.43
CA ALA A 76 14.21 7.74 8.57
C ALA A 76 13.99 7.34 7.09
N HIS A 77 14.68 6.30 6.64
CA HIS A 77 14.58 5.75 5.29
C HIS A 77 14.61 4.22 5.33
N VAL A 78 13.84 3.59 4.46
CA VAL A 78 13.81 2.14 4.27
C VAL A 78 13.92 1.80 2.79
N ASN A 79 14.24 0.54 2.50
CA ASN A 79 14.31 0.06 1.12
C ASN A 79 12.92 0.00 0.49
N LEU A 80 12.87 0.02 -0.84
CA LEU A 80 11.66 -0.19 -1.61
C LEU A 80 11.64 -1.60 -2.22
N ILE A 81 10.45 -2.18 -2.33
CA ILE A 81 10.20 -3.41 -3.08
C ILE A 81 9.09 -3.18 -4.09
N ASN A 82 9.18 -3.86 -5.23
CA ASN A 82 8.18 -3.76 -6.31
C ASN A 82 7.21 -4.95 -6.34
N THR A 83 7.39 -5.91 -5.42
CA THR A 83 6.64 -7.16 -5.37
C THR A 83 5.99 -7.31 -3.99
N GLY A 84 4.76 -7.79 -3.93
CA GLY A 84 4.08 -8.03 -2.66
C GLY A 84 3.42 -6.80 -2.02
N CYS A 85 3.39 -5.66 -2.71
CA CYS A 85 2.76 -4.41 -2.27
C CYS A 85 1.22 -4.42 -2.36
N SER A 86 0.60 -5.60 -2.32
CA SER A 86 -0.82 -5.79 -2.64
C SER A 86 -1.71 -5.88 -1.42
N THR A 87 -1.22 -5.48 -0.24
CA THR A 87 -2.00 -5.51 0.99
C THR A 87 -2.65 -4.14 1.20
N PRO A 88 -3.87 -3.89 0.68
CA PRO A 88 -4.52 -2.61 0.90
C PRO A 88 -4.78 -2.43 2.39
N CYS A 89 -4.60 -1.21 2.89
CA CYS A 89 -5.06 -0.86 4.22
C CYS A 89 -6.59 -0.96 4.23
N HIS A 90 -7.13 -2.09 4.70
CA HIS A 90 -8.54 -2.16 5.02
C HIS A 90 -8.81 -1.08 6.07
N GLN A 91 -9.69 -0.14 5.75
CA GLN A 91 -10.40 0.59 6.79
C GLN A 91 -11.10 -0.49 7.61
N SER A 92 -10.53 -0.88 8.75
CA SER A 92 -11.23 -1.71 9.72
C SER A 92 -12.60 -1.07 9.92
N PRO A 93 -13.72 -1.80 9.80
CA PRO A 93 -14.97 -1.32 10.35
C PRO A 93 -14.68 -1.02 11.82
N LEU A 94 -14.99 0.20 12.25
CA LEU A 94 -15.05 0.53 13.67
C LEU A 94 -15.74 -0.64 14.40
N PRO A 95 -15.24 -1.11 15.55
CA PRO A 95 -16.02 -2.03 16.38
C PRO A 95 -17.33 -1.31 16.72
N ILE A 96 -18.42 -1.74 16.09
CA ILE A 96 -19.77 -1.34 16.45
C ILE A 96 -20.00 -1.90 17.85
N SER A 97 -20.04 -0.99 18.82
CA SER A 97 -20.45 -1.23 20.20
C SER A 97 -21.91 -1.68 20.29
#